data_AF-A0A950WFB8-F1
#
_entry.id   AF-A0A950WFB8-F1
#
_cell.length_a   1.000
_cell.length_b   1.000
_cell.length_c   1.000
_cell.angle_alpha   90.00
_cell.angle_beta   90.00
_cell.angle_gamma   90.00
#
_symmetry.space_group_name_H-M   'P 1'
#
loop_
_entity.id
_entity.type
_entity.pdbx_description
1 polymer ?
#
loop_
_entity_poly.entity_id
_entity_poly.type
_entity_poly.pdbx_seq_one_letter_code
_entity_poly.pdbx_strand_id
1 'polypeptide(L)'
;MAIFSRSFFEQEEHHPSRASAHYHAAFFGPFRVIYNQQPLGEPQWRRNKAKALLKWFLLNPGDLFSVEQLSKLFWPEIPIKVAASNLHVTLHYLRHVLEPELASGRPSTFIRRNRYNYYWFDLHDDWWTDLSDIQHLSTLIKEAERAADFLRAITLSCQLVSYYSLTFLPEDIYEDMFAPYRRQYEYVHTQSLEHLMRLYVQTDRFDDALSCALHTLSVDPYNEDAVKTMVRVYLRQGNVTAALCQL
;
A
#
# COMPACT_ATOMS: atom_id res chain seq x y z
N MET A 1 20.58 -8.69 -7.74
CA MET A 1 19.47 -8.90 -8.69
C MET A 1 18.60 -7.66 -8.68
N ALA A 2 18.90 -6.72 -9.57
CA ALA A 2 18.18 -5.47 -9.71
C ALA A 2 16.84 -5.74 -10.40
N ILE A 3 15.75 -5.69 -9.63
CA ILE A 3 14.38 -5.56 -10.16
C ILE A 3 13.93 -4.14 -9.79
N PHE A 4 14.57 -3.17 -10.42
CA PHE A 4 14.07 -1.80 -10.48
C PHE A 4 14.16 -1.38 -11.94
N SER A 5 13.17 -1.77 -12.72
CA SER A 5 12.85 -1.07 -13.94
C SER A 5 11.76 -0.06 -13.60
N ARG A 6 12.17 1.14 -13.18
CA ARG A 6 11.33 2.32 -13.28
C ARG A 6 11.10 2.60 -14.77
N SER A 7 9.87 2.40 -15.21
CA SER A 7 9.28 3.08 -16.36
C SER A 7 7.86 3.43 -15.92
N PHE A 8 7.66 4.55 -15.22
CA PHE A 8 7.26 5.81 -15.84
C PHE A 8 6.18 5.59 -16.91
N PHE A 9 4.97 5.26 -16.45
CA PHE A 9 3.77 5.67 -17.15
C PHE A 9 3.36 7.02 -16.58
N GLU A 10 3.69 8.08 -17.30
CA GLU A 10 2.82 9.25 -17.37
C GLU A 10 1.53 8.78 -18.05
N GLN A 11 0.65 8.13 -17.30
CA GLN A 11 -0.78 8.25 -17.56
C GLN A 11 -1.27 9.25 -16.54
N GLU A 12 -2.13 10.18 -16.96
CA GLU A 12 -2.94 10.95 -16.03
C GLU A 12 -3.58 9.93 -15.08
N GLU A 13 -3.02 9.80 -13.87
CA GLU A 13 -3.53 8.92 -12.84
C GLU A 13 -4.90 9.48 -12.45
N HIS A 14 -5.92 9.04 -13.16
CA HIS A 14 -7.28 9.19 -12.72
C HIS A 14 -7.34 8.40 -11.42
N HIS A 15 -7.21 9.10 -10.29
CA HIS A 15 -7.39 8.51 -8.98
C HIS A 15 -8.91 8.41 -8.77
N PRO A 16 -9.54 7.23 -8.95
CA PRO A 16 -10.97 7.12 -8.78
C PRO A 16 -11.30 7.48 -7.34
N SER A 17 -12.25 8.39 -7.15
CA SER A 17 -12.70 8.70 -5.80
C SER A 17 -13.22 7.42 -5.17
N ARG A 18 -12.97 7.25 -3.86
CA ARG A 18 -13.54 6.12 -3.12
C ARG A 18 -15.06 6.00 -3.29
N ALA A 19 -15.77 7.09 -3.57
CA ALA A 19 -17.21 7.09 -3.77
C ALA A 19 -17.66 6.61 -5.17
N SER A 20 -16.81 6.72 -6.20
CA SER A 20 -17.15 6.40 -7.59
C SER A 20 -16.74 4.99 -8.02
N ALA A 21 -15.79 4.37 -7.31
CA ALA A 21 -15.33 3.02 -7.62
C ALA A 21 -16.35 1.96 -7.17
N HIS A 22 -16.52 0.92 -8.00
CA HIS A 22 -17.36 -0.23 -7.69
C HIS A 22 -16.64 -1.25 -6.80
N TYR A 23 -15.32 -1.38 -6.98
CA TYR A 23 -14.45 -2.25 -6.19
C TYR A 23 -13.59 -1.44 -5.23
N HIS A 24 -13.53 -1.86 -3.98
CA HIS A 24 -12.64 -1.30 -2.96
C HIS A 24 -11.73 -2.38 -2.42
N ALA A 25 -10.41 -2.22 -2.56
CA ALA A 25 -9.44 -3.08 -1.91
C ALA A 25 -8.71 -2.32 -0.79
N ALA A 26 -8.65 -2.95 0.39
CA ALA A 26 -7.86 -2.45 1.51
C ALA A 26 -6.74 -3.44 1.83
N PHE A 27 -5.51 -2.93 1.92
CA PHE A 27 -4.27 -3.64 2.25
C PHE A 27 -3.72 -3.28 3.63
N PHE A 28 -4.06 -2.10 4.14
CA PHE A 28 -3.67 -1.63 5.46
C PHE A 28 -4.72 -2.05 6.50
N GLY A 29 -4.33 -2.97 7.37
CA GLY A 29 -5.24 -3.82 8.15
C GLY A 29 -5.57 -5.14 7.42
N PRO A 30 -6.51 -5.94 7.94
CA PRO A 30 -6.89 -7.21 7.30
C PRO A 30 -7.34 -6.99 5.86
N PHE A 31 -6.83 -7.79 4.91
CA PHE A 31 -7.16 -7.56 3.51
C PHE A 31 -8.64 -7.81 3.24
N ARG A 32 -9.28 -6.80 2.63
CA ARG A 32 -10.69 -6.81 2.28
C ARG A 32 -10.86 -6.34 0.84
N VAL A 33 -11.81 -6.98 0.16
CA VAL A 33 -12.33 -6.51 -1.12
C VAL A 33 -13.82 -6.35 -0.97
N ILE A 34 -14.34 -5.20 -1.37
CA ILE A 34 -15.76 -4.89 -1.38
C ILE A 34 -16.14 -4.63 -2.83
N TYR A 35 -17.27 -5.16 -3.27
CA TYR A 35 -17.89 -4.85 -4.55
C TYR A 35 -19.30 -4.33 -4.30
N ASN A 36 -19.61 -3.12 -4.75
CA ASN A 36 -20.92 -2.47 -4.54
C ASN A 36 -21.42 -2.60 -3.09
N GLN A 37 -20.55 -2.25 -2.13
CA GLN A 37 -20.80 -2.30 -0.68
C GLN A 37 -20.96 -3.69 -0.07
N GLN A 38 -20.81 -4.77 -0.84
CA GLN A 38 -20.84 -6.15 -0.35
C GLN A 38 -19.42 -6.72 -0.28
N PRO A 39 -19.03 -7.40 0.82
CA PRO A 39 -17.75 -8.11 0.87
C PRO A 39 -17.63 -9.11 -0.28
N LEU A 40 -16.65 -8.90 -1.14
CA LEU A 40 -16.41 -9.79 -2.26
C LEU A 40 -15.72 -11.05 -1.76
N GLY A 41 -16.34 -12.20 -2.05
CA GLY A 41 -15.72 -13.49 -1.82
C GLY A 41 -15.80 -14.01 -0.39
N GLU A 42 -16.53 -13.44 0.57
CA GLU A 42 -16.81 -14.11 1.86
C GLU A 42 -18.17 -14.81 1.81
N PRO A 43 -18.29 -16.13 2.13
CA PRO A 43 -17.28 -17.09 2.62
C PRO A 43 -16.53 -17.85 1.50
N GLN A 44 -16.62 -17.37 0.26
CA GLN A 44 -16.11 -18.01 -0.95
C GLN A 44 -14.56 -17.96 -1.10
N TRP A 45 -13.79 -17.27 -0.26
CA TRP A 45 -12.32 -17.25 -0.25
C TRP A 45 -11.70 -18.59 0.19
N ARG A 46 -12.43 -19.71 0.03
CA ARG A 46 -12.05 -21.09 0.34
C ARG A 46 -10.68 -21.52 -0.20
N ARG A 47 -10.11 -20.79 -1.17
CA ARG A 47 -8.75 -21.00 -1.68
C ARG A 47 -7.87 -19.78 -1.41
N ASN A 48 -7.03 -19.87 -0.37
CA ASN A 48 -6.06 -18.84 0.01
C ASN A 48 -5.21 -18.32 -1.18
N LYS A 49 -4.85 -19.20 -2.13
CA LYS A 49 -4.04 -18.83 -3.31
C LYS A 49 -4.73 -17.90 -4.29
N ALA A 50 -6.06 -17.91 -4.41
CA ALA A 50 -6.77 -16.93 -5.25
C ALA A 50 -6.72 -15.52 -4.61
N LYS A 51 -6.84 -15.44 -3.28
CA LYS A 51 -6.70 -14.19 -2.51
C LYS A 51 -5.31 -13.61 -2.64
N ALA A 52 -4.31 -14.48 -2.45
CA ALA A 52 -2.91 -14.10 -2.62
C ALA A 52 -2.61 -13.64 -4.06
N LEU A 53 -3.21 -14.29 -5.07
CA LEU A 53 -3.05 -13.90 -6.48
C LEU A 53 -3.65 -12.53 -6.78
N LEU A 54 -4.83 -12.23 -6.21
CA LEU A 54 -5.41 -10.89 -6.31
C LEU A 54 -4.54 -9.84 -5.63
N LYS A 55 -4.11 -10.09 -4.38
CA LYS A 55 -3.18 -9.20 -3.65
C LYS A 55 -1.94 -8.90 -4.50
N TRP A 56 -1.31 -9.93 -5.06
CA TRP A 56 -0.13 -9.77 -5.91
C TRP A 56 -0.39 -8.91 -7.14
N PHE A 57 -1.49 -9.16 -7.85
CA PHE A 57 -1.84 -8.37 -9.02
C PHE A 57 -2.13 -6.91 -8.70
N LEU A 58 -2.86 -6.64 -7.62
CA LEU A 58 -3.18 -5.29 -7.17
C LEU A 58 -1.98 -4.54 -6.59
N LEU A 59 -0.98 -5.25 -6.06
CA LEU A 59 0.31 -4.66 -5.65
C LEU A 59 1.23 -4.35 -6.83
N ASN A 60 0.97 -4.95 -8.00
CA ASN A 60 1.75 -4.78 -9.22
C ASN A 60 0.83 -4.49 -10.42
N PRO A 61 0.05 -3.40 -10.35
CA PRO A 61 -0.89 -3.08 -11.42
C PRO A 61 -0.14 -2.82 -12.73
N GLY A 62 -0.65 -3.35 -13.84
CA GLY A 62 -0.04 -3.19 -15.17
C GLY A 62 1.18 -4.08 -15.47
N ASP A 63 1.79 -4.72 -14.49
CA ASP A 63 2.93 -5.62 -14.71
C ASP A 63 2.52 -6.93 -15.41
N LEU A 64 3.35 -7.37 -16.36
CA LEU A 64 3.14 -8.63 -17.08
C LEU A 64 3.92 -9.77 -16.42
N PHE A 65 3.21 -10.81 -16.01
CA PHE A 65 3.78 -12.01 -15.40
C PHE A 65 3.57 -13.24 -16.27
N SER A 66 4.63 -13.98 -16.56
CA SER A 66 4.53 -15.25 -17.25
C SER A 66 3.86 -16.32 -16.37
N VAL A 67 3.27 -17.34 -17.01
CA VAL A 67 2.81 -18.55 -16.30
C VAL A 67 3.91 -19.12 -15.41
N GLU A 68 5.16 -19.16 -15.88
CA GLU A 68 6.26 -19.74 -15.12
C GLU A 68 6.58 -18.91 -13.87
N GLN A 69 6.62 -17.58 -13.99
CA GLN A 69 6.87 -16.67 -12.86
C GLN A 69 5.80 -16.82 -11.78
N LEU A 70 4.52 -16.73 -12.14
CA LEU A 70 3.42 -16.89 -11.19
C LEU A 70 3.40 -18.31 -10.60
N SER A 71 3.67 -19.33 -11.41
CA SER A 71 3.69 -20.72 -10.93
C SER A 71 4.76 -20.95 -9.86
N LYS A 72 5.99 -20.47 -10.09
CA LYS A 72 7.09 -20.58 -9.12
C LYS A 72 6.83 -19.74 -7.88
N LEU A 73 6.24 -18.56 -8.04
CA LEU A 73 5.95 -17.65 -6.92
C LEU A 73 4.91 -18.26 -5.97
N PHE A 74 3.82 -18.80 -6.50
CA PHE A 74 2.69 -19.26 -5.69
C PHE A 74 2.81 -20.73 -5.26
N TRP A 75 3.55 -21.55 -6.00
CA TRP A 75 3.76 -22.97 -5.73
C TRP A 75 5.23 -23.38 -5.95
N PRO A 76 6.18 -22.86 -5.15
CA PRO A 76 7.61 -23.11 -5.35
C PRO A 76 8.01 -24.58 -5.18
N GLU A 77 7.30 -25.31 -4.32
CA GLU A 77 7.69 -26.66 -3.88
C GLU A 77 7.26 -27.80 -4.81
N ILE A 78 6.55 -27.52 -5.92
CA ILE A 78 6.01 -28.56 -6.80
C ILE A 78 6.51 -28.40 -8.25
N PRO A 79 6.50 -29.48 -9.05
CA PRO A 79 6.95 -29.41 -10.44
C PRO A 79 6.17 -28.38 -11.26
N ILE A 80 6.89 -27.65 -12.13
CA ILE A 80 6.34 -26.52 -12.89
C ILE A 80 5.07 -26.84 -13.68
N LYS A 81 4.96 -28.07 -14.23
CA LYS A 81 3.76 -28.51 -14.96
C LYS A 81 2.53 -28.58 -14.06
N VAL A 82 2.69 -29.02 -12.82
CA VAL A 82 1.60 -29.10 -11.83
C VAL A 82 1.26 -27.70 -11.32
N ALA A 83 2.27 -26.88 -11.02
CA ALA A 83 2.09 -25.49 -10.63
C ALA A 83 1.33 -24.67 -11.68
N ALA A 84 1.66 -24.83 -12.97
CA ALA A 84 0.96 -24.17 -14.06
C ALA A 84 -0.53 -24.57 -14.16
N SER A 85 -0.84 -25.86 -13.94
CA SER A 85 -2.23 -26.33 -13.88
C SER A 85 -2.98 -25.69 -12.71
N ASN A 86 -2.38 -25.67 -11.52
CA ASN A 86 -2.93 -25.02 -10.33
C ASN A 86 -3.15 -23.52 -10.55
N LEU A 87 -2.21 -22.84 -11.23
CA LEU A 87 -2.34 -21.44 -11.60
C LEU A 87 -3.55 -21.21 -12.50
N HIS A 88 -3.74 -22.02 -13.56
CA HIS A 88 -4.88 -21.88 -14.46
C HIS A 88 -6.21 -22.06 -13.73
N VAL A 89 -6.31 -23.06 -12.86
CA VAL A 89 -7.50 -23.30 -12.02
C VAL A 89 -7.75 -22.14 -11.07
N THR A 90 -6.69 -21.58 -10.46
CA THR A 90 -6.79 -20.45 -9.53
C THR A 90 -7.18 -19.16 -10.25
N LEU A 91 -6.62 -18.89 -11.42
CA LEU A 91 -6.99 -17.75 -12.27
C LEU A 91 -8.43 -17.86 -12.75
N HIS A 92 -8.86 -19.04 -13.20
CA HIS A 92 -10.26 -19.26 -13.59
C HIS A 92 -11.21 -18.99 -12.42
N TYR A 93 -10.88 -19.49 -11.23
CA TYR A 93 -11.65 -19.22 -10.02
C TYR A 93 -11.70 -17.71 -9.71
N LEU A 94 -10.54 -17.04 -9.71
CA LEU A 94 -10.45 -15.61 -9.39
C LEU A 94 -11.25 -14.75 -10.37
N ARG A 95 -11.23 -15.08 -11.67
CA ARG A 95 -12.06 -14.39 -12.68
C ARG A 95 -13.55 -14.42 -12.33
N HIS A 96 -14.08 -15.57 -11.93
CA HIS A 96 -15.49 -15.69 -11.58
C HIS A 96 -15.84 -15.07 -10.22
N VAL A 97 -14.87 -14.95 -9.30
CA VAL A 97 -15.07 -14.18 -8.07
C VAL A 97 -15.17 -12.69 -8.39
N LEU A 98 -14.27 -12.17 -9.25
CA LEU A 98 -14.27 -10.75 -9.61
C LEU A 98 -15.43 -10.39 -10.53
N GLU A 99 -15.78 -11.28 -11.47
CA GLU A 99 -16.81 -11.07 -12.48
C GLU A 99 -17.82 -12.24 -12.43
N PRO A 100 -18.78 -12.22 -11.47
CA PRO A 100 -19.75 -13.31 -11.30
C PRO A 100 -20.60 -13.59 -12.55
N GLU A 101 -20.86 -12.55 -13.34
CA GLU A 101 -21.62 -12.61 -14.59
C GLU A 101 -20.78 -12.97 -15.82
N LEU A 102 -19.50 -13.32 -15.63
CA LEU A 102 -18.60 -13.68 -16.72
C LEU A 102 -19.09 -14.98 -17.39
N ALA A 103 -19.64 -14.85 -18.59
CA ALA A 103 -20.05 -15.97 -19.41
C ALA A 103 -18.86 -16.87 -19.79
N SER A 104 -19.09 -18.17 -19.89
CA SER A 104 -18.06 -19.13 -20.29
C SER A 104 -17.48 -18.76 -21.66
N GLY A 105 -16.15 -18.74 -21.77
CA GLY A 105 -15.43 -18.37 -22.99
C GLY A 105 -15.27 -16.86 -23.24
N ARG A 106 -15.94 -15.99 -22.46
CA ARG A 106 -15.71 -14.54 -22.53
C ARG A 106 -14.37 -14.18 -21.86
N PRO A 107 -13.54 -13.30 -22.45
CA PRO A 107 -12.34 -12.83 -21.79
C PRO A 107 -12.71 -12.02 -20.54
N SER A 108 -11.99 -12.25 -19.44
CA SER A 108 -12.09 -11.44 -18.22
C SER A 108 -11.69 -10.00 -18.51
N THR A 109 -12.40 -9.06 -17.88
CA THR A 109 -12.12 -7.62 -17.97
C THR A 109 -10.88 -7.25 -17.17
N PHE A 110 -10.69 -7.86 -15.99
CA PHE A 110 -9.58 -7.53 -15.10
C PHE A 110 -8.34 -8.39 -15.35
N ILE A 111 -8.49 -9.72 -15.48
CA ILE A 111 -7.36 -10.65 -15.59
C ILE A 111 -7.14 -11.03 -17.06
N ARG A 112 -6.35 -10.20 -17.73
CA ARG A 112 -6.03 -10.32 -19.14
C ARG A 112 -4.91 -11.33 -19.40
N ARG A 113 -4.83 -11.82 -20.64
CA ARG A 113 -3.79 -12.75 -21.09
C ARG A 113 -3.38 -12.39 -22.51
N ASN A 114 -2.08 -12.37 -22.78
CA ASN A 114 -1.57 -12.19 -24.15
C ASN A 114 -1.28 -13.54 -24.83
N ARG A 115 -0.94 -13.49 -26.13
CA ARG A 115 -0.59 -14.68 -26.93
C ARG A 115 0.63 -15.45 -26.43
N TYR A 116 1.47 -14.84 -25.60
CA TYR A 116 2.70 -15.43 -25.05
C TYR A 116 2.51 -16.00 -23.64
N ASN A 117 1.26 -16.12 -23.16
CA ASN A 117 0.94 -16.64 -21.82
C ASN A 117 1.48 -15.78 -20.67
N TYR A 118 1.50 -14.47 -20.87
CA TYR A 118 1.64 -13.51 -19.79
C TYR A 118 0.26 -13.03 -19.34
N TYR A 119 0.10 -12.89 -18.03
CA TYR A 119 -1.06 -12.33 -17.37
C TYR A 119 -0.70 -11.00 -16.74
N TRP A 120 -1.65 -10.06 -16.78
CA TRP A 120 -1.59 -8.82 -16.02
C TRP A 120 -2.99 -8.53 -15.47
N PHE A 121 -3.02 -7.62 -14.53
CA PHE A 121 -4.26 -7.09 -13.99
C PHE A 121 -4.49 -5.69 -14.53
N ASP A 122 -5.65 -5.52 -15.15
CA ASP A 122 -6.11 -4.26 -15.71
C ASP A 122 -6.92 -3.53 -14.64
N LEU A 123 -6.24 -2.63 -13.94
CA LEU A 123 -6.84 -1.81 -12.89
C LEU A 123 -7.58 -0.64 -13.56
N HIS A 124 -8.83 -0.86 -13.94
CA HIS A 124 -9.72 0.19 -14.46
C HIS A 124 -10.13 1.17 -13.35
N ASP A 125 -10.72 2.31 -13.74
CA ASP A 125 -11.33 3.32 -12.84
C ASP A 125 -12.43 2.75 -11.91
N ASP A 126 -12.85 1.50 -12.15
CA ASP A 126 -13.74 0.74 -11.29
C ASP A 126 -13.13 0.36 -9.93
N TRP A 127 -11.81 0.44 -9.77
CA TRP A 127 -11.10 0.04 -8.56
C TRP A 127 -10.54 1.23 -7.78
N TRP A 128 -10.99 1.36 -6.54
CA TRP A 128 -10.26 2.13 -5.54
C TRP A 128 -9.43 1.20 -4.67
N THR A 129 -8.19 1.58 -4.39
CA THR A 129 -7.33 0.89 -3.43
C THR A 129 -6.78 1.90 -2.43
N ASP A 130 -6.55 1.49 -1.19
CA ASP A 130 -5.80 2.33 -0.26
C ASP A 130 -4.36 2.58 -0.75
N LEU A 131 -3.77 1.66 -1.53
CA LEU A 131 -2.48 1.85 -2.21
C LEU A 131 -2.49 3.06 -3.17
N SER A 132 -3.50 3.16 -4.04
CA SER A 132 -3.66 4.29 -4.97
C SER A 132 -3.96 5.60 -4.23
N ASP A 133 -4.72 5.53 -3.13
CA ASP A 133 -5.02 6.70 -2.28
C ASP A 133 -3.76 7.25 -1.62
N ILE A 134 -2.91 6.37 -1.11
CA ILE A 134 -1.59 6.71 -0.56
C ILE A 134 -0.69 7.36 -1.62
N GLN A 135 -0.66 6.82 -2.83
CA GLN A 135 0.11 7.40 -3.94
C GLN A 135 -0.40 8.81 -4.28
N HIS A 136 -1.72 8.98 -4.38
CA HIS A 136 -2.35 10.26 -4.65
C HIS A 136 -2.10 11.29 -3.54
N LEU A 137 -2.27 10.90 -2.28
CA LEU A 137 -1.93 11.74 -1.12
C LEU A 137 -0.47 12.20 -1.15
N SER A 138 0.45 11.29 -1.50
CA SER A 138 1.88 11.62 -1.62
C SER A 138 2.15 12.67 -2.69
N THR A 139 1.38 12.68 -3.79
CA THR A 139 1.45 13.71 -4.83
C THR A 139 0.86 15.03 -4.34
N LEU A 140 -0.32 15.01 -3.72
CA LEU A 140 -0.99 16.20 -3.19
C LEU A 140 -0.18 16.90 -2.09
N ILE A 141 0.52 16.15 -1.23
CA ILE A 141 1.41 16.71 -0.20
C ILE A 141 2.51 17.54 -0.87
N LYS A 142 3.20 16.98 -1.87
CA LYS A 142 4.26 17.70 -2.60
C LYS A 142 3.75 18.95 -3.31
N GLU A 143 2.55 18.90 -3.85
CA GLU A 143 1.91 20.07 -4.46
C GLU A 143 1.59 21.16 -3.43
N ALA A 144 1.03 20.78 -2.28
CA ALA A 144 0.75 21.72 -1.19
C ALA A 144 2.04 22.38 -0.67
N GLU A 145 3.12 21.61 -0.52
CA GLU A 145 4.42 22.15 -0.12
C GLU A 145 5.01 23.12 -1.15
N ARG A 146 4.93 22.79 -2.45
CA ARG A 146 5.37 23.69 -3.53
C ARG A 146 4.59 25.00 -3.55
N ALA A 147 3.31 24.95 -3.18
CA ALA A 147 2.46 26.12 -3.03
C ALA A 147 2.66 26.86 -1.69
N ALA A 148 3.55 26.37 -0.81
CA ALA A 148 3.74 26.83 0.56
C ALA A 148 2.45 26.81 1.42
N ASP A 149 1.49 25.94 1.07
CA ASP A 149 0.29 25.70 1.86
C ASP A 149 0.57 24.60 2.89
N PHE A 150 1.31 24.98 3.93
CA PHE A 150 1.76 24.06 4.97
C PHE A 150 0.60 23.45 5.77
N LEU A 151 -0.52 24.17 5.93
CA LEU A 151 -1.69 23.64 6.64
C LEU A 151 -2.34 22.49 5.86
N ARG A 152 -2.47 22.65 4.53
CA ARG A 152 -2.93 21.58 3.66
C ARG A 152 -1.94 20.42 3.63
N ALA A 153 -0.65 20.70 3.54
CA ALA A 153 0.40 19.66 3.58
C ALA A 153 0.30 18.82 4.87
N ILE A 154 0.21 19.46 6.04
CA ILE A 154 0.02 18.78 7.34
C ILE A 154 -1.23 17.92 7.33
N THR A 155 -2.36 18.45 6.86
CA THR A 155 -3.64 17.72 6.86
C THR A 155 -3.55 16.46 6.00
N LEU A 156 -2.97 16.56 4.81
CA LEU A 156 -2.76 15.42 3.90
C LEU A 156 -1.74 14.43 4.45
N SER A 157 -0.66 14.89 5.07
CA SER A 157 0.34 14.04 5.74
C SER A 157 -0.25 13.27 6.91
N CYS A 158 -1.13 13.87 7.71
CA CYS A 158 -1.87 13.16 8.76
C CYS A 158 -2.75 12.04 8.20
N GLN A 159 -3.45 12.30 7.08
CA GLN A 159 -4.25 11.27 6.39
C GLN A 159 -3.36 10.13 5.90
N LEU A 160 -2.22 10.44 5.27
CA LEU A 160 -1.25 9.45 4.82
C LEU A 160 -0.73 8.56 5.97
N VAL A 161 -0.33 9.18 7.09
CA VAL A 161 0.14 8.45 8.30
C VAL A 161 -0.95 7.55 8.89
N SER A 162 -2.22 7.95 8.80
CA SER A 162 -3.33 7.13 9.32
C SER A 162 -3.47 5.77 8.62
N TYR A 163 -3.11 5.67 7.33
CA TYR A 163 -3.06 4.38 6.63
C TYR A 163 -1.93 3.50 7.18
N TYR A 164 -0.73 4.06 7.31
CA TYR A 164 0.44 3.32 7.76
C TYR A 164 0.41 2.93 9.25
N SER A 165 -0.42 3.61 10.03
CA SER A 165 -0.70 3.22 11.43
C SER A 165 -1.39 1.85 11.53
N LEU A 166 -1.99 1.37 10.43
CA LEU A 166 -2.51 0.01 10.31
C LEU A 166 -1.44 -0.91 9.73
N THR A 167 -1.33 -2.11 10.26
CA THR A 167 -0.36 -3.10 9.76
C THR A 167 -0.70 -3.52 8.33
N PHE A 168 0.26 -3.44 7.41
CA PHE A 168 0.10 -3.94 6.03
C PHE A 168 -0.03 -5.47 6.02
N LEU A 169 -1.16 -5.98 5.51
CA LEU A 169 -1.47 -7.40 5.35
C LEU A 169 -1.11 -8.26 6.60
N PRO A 170 -1.77 -8.02 7.75
CA PRO A 170 -1.42 -8.66 9.01
C PRO A 170 -1.69 -10.17 9.00
N GLU A 171 -2.57 -10.67 8.11
CA GLU A 171 -2.81 -12.11 7.97
C GLU A 171 -1.73 -12.85 7.15
N ASP A 172 -0.90 -12.14 6.39
CA ASP A 172 0.12 -12.72 5.50
C ASP A 172 1.55 -12.45 5.99
N ILE A 173 1.76 -12.30 7.30
CA ILE A 173 3.07 -11.96 7.88
C ILE A 173 4.19 -12.94 7.50
N TYR A 174 3.85 -14.21 7.29
CA TYR A 174 4.78 -15.29 6.93
C TYR A 174 4.85 -15.59 5.42
N GLU A 175 4.11 -14.86 4.58
CA GLU A 175 4.17 -15.03 3.13
C GLU A 175 5.34 -14.20 2.57
N ASP A 176 6.45 -14.86 2.27
CA ASP A 176 7.70 -14.23 1.81
C ASP A 176 7.51 -13.33 0.58
N MET A 177 6.56 -13.65 -0.28
CA MET A 177 6.24 -12.84 -1.47
C MET A 177 5.78 -11.42 -1.13
N PHE A 178 5.20 -11.18 0.04
CA PHE A 178 4.75 -9.86 0.49
C PHE A 178 5.76 -9.11 1.36
N ALA A 179 6.84 -9.78 1.80
CA ALA A 179 7.87 -9.19 2.66
C ALA A 179 8.57 -7.95 2.04
N PRO A 180 8.86 -7.89 0.72
CA PRO A 180 9.41 -6.68 0.11
C PRO A 180 8.49 -5.47 0.22
N TYR A 181 7.18 -5.64 -0.03
CA TYR A 181 6.18 -4.56 0.07
C TYR A 181 6.00 -4.11 1.51
N ARG A 182 5.95 -5.04 2.46
CA ARG A 182 5.86 -4.71 3.89
C ARG A 182 7.02 -3.82 4.32
N ARG A 183 8.26 -4.23 4.03
CA ARG A 183 9.46 -3.43 4.34
C ARG A 183 9.43 -2.06 3.67
N GLN A 184 8.95 -1.99 2.42
CA GLN A 184 8.79 -0.72 1.72
C GLN A 184 7.79 0.19 2.44
N TYR A 185 6.62 -0.29 2.82
CA TYR A 185 5.62 0.53 3.50
C TYR A 185 5.99 0.89 4.93
N GLU A 186 6.67 0.02 5.66
CA GLU A 186 7.28 0.34 6.96
C GLU A 186 8.30 1.47 6.84
N TYR A 187 9.17 1.41 5.82
CA TYR A 187 10.13 2.47 5.55
C TYR A 187 9.44 3.81 5.22
N VAL A 188 8.43 3.77 4.34
CA VAL A 188 7.67 4.99 3.97
C VAL A 188 6.89 5.56 5.16
N HIS A 189 6.39 4.71 6.06
CA HIS A 189 5.74 5.15 7.29
C HIS A 189 6.67 6.01 8.15
N THR A 190 7.87 5.50 8.45
CA THR A 190 8.88 6.25 9.23
C THR A 190 9.22 7.57 8.55
N GLN A 191 9.44 7.56 7.24
CA GLN A 191 9.72 8.79 6.47
C GLN A 191 8.55 9.79 6.51
N SER A 192 7.30 9.31 6.51
CA SER A 192 6.10 10.15 6.58
C SER A 192 5.94 10.79 7.96
N LEU A 193 6.24 10.06 9.04
CA LEU A 193 6.26 10.60 10.41
C LEU A 193 7.33 11.68 10.58
N GLU A 194 8.55 11.41 10.11
CA GLU A 194 9.65 12.38 10.14
C GLU A 194 9.31 13.65 9.34
N HIS A 195 8.68 13.48 8.18
CA HIS A 195 8.21 14.58 7.36
C HIS A 195 7.13 15.41 8.06
N LEU A 196 6.11 14.77 8.62
CA LEU A 196 5.05 15.43 9.38
C LEU A 196 5.60 16.20 10.58
N MET A 197 6.54 15.61 11.31
CA MET A 197 7.24 16.25 12.42
C MET A 197 7.99 17.51 11.99
N ARG A 198 8.68 17.49 10.83
CA ARG A 198 9.33 18.68 10.27
C ARG A 198 8.33 19.78 9.92
N LEU A 199 7.19 19.43 9.33
CA LEU A 199 6.12 20.40 9.02
C LEU A 199 5.56 21.05 10.28
N TYR A 200 5.35 20.29 11.35
CA TYR A 200 4.90 20.84 12.63
C TYR A 200 5.92 21.83 13.23
N VAL A 201 7.21 21.49 13.19
CA VAL A 201 8.26 22.40 13.67
C VAL A 201 8.34 23.67 12.82
N GLN A 202 8.19 23.58 11.50
CA GLN A 202 8.22 24.73 10.59
C GLN A 202 7.02 25.66 10.77
N THR A 203 5.89 25.14 11.24
CA THR A 203 4.66 25.90 11.47
C THR A 203 4.45 26.29 12.93
N ASP A 204 5.50 26.18 13.76
CA ASP A 204 5.51 26.46 15.21
C ASP A 204 4.46 25.66 16.02
N ARG A 205 4.01 24.50 15.49
CA ARG A 205 3.09 23.57 16.16
C ARG A 205 3.86 22.59 17.05
N PHE A 206 4.47 23.11 18.10
CA PHE A 206 5.40 22.34 18.92
C PHE A 206 4.77 21.19 19.70
N ASP A 207 3.54 21.32 20.18
CA ASP A 207 2.85 20.25 20.90
C ASP A 207 2.51 19.06 19.99
N ASP A 208 2.11 19.35 18.75
CA ASP A 208 1.89 18.33 17.71
C ASP A 208 3.22 17.65 17.32
N ALA A 209 4.29 18.43 17.17
CA ALA A 209 5.64 17.91 16.89
C ALA A 209 6.15 17.00 18.02
N LEU A 210 5.93 17.38 19.28
CA LEU A 210 6.31 16.58 20.45
C LEU A 210 5.54 15.26 20.49
N SER A 211 4.22 15.33 20.28
CA SER A 211 3.37 14.13 20.23
C SER A 211 3.82 13.17 19.12
N CYS A 212 4.12 13.71 17.94
CA CYS A 212 4.66 12.94 16.82
C CYS A 212 6.02 12.31 17.16
N ALA A 213 6.93 13.06 17.78
CA ALA A 213 8.25 12.57 18.16
C ALA A 213 8.17 11.43 19.19
N LEU A 214 7.31 11.57 20.21
CA LEU A 214 7.08 10.53 21.21
C LEU A 214 6.51 9.25 20.57
N HIS A 215 5.59 9.39 19.61
CA HIS A 215 5.08 8.25 18.86
C HIS A 215 6.21 7.57 18.05
N THR A 216 7.02 8.34 17.32
CA THR A 216 8.17 7.80 16.58
C THR A 216 9.12 7.03 17.50
N LEU A 217 9.45 7.55 18.67
CA LEU A 217 10.32 6.88 19.64
C LEU A 217 9.72 5.61 20.27
N SER A 218 8.39 5.50 20.31
CA SER A 218 7.73 4.27 20.75
C SER A 218 7.89 3.13 19.74
N VAL A 219 8.09 3.47 18.46
CA VAL A 219 8.31 2.51 17.36
C VAL A 219 9.80 2.25 17.16
N ASP A 220 10.61 3.31 17.13
CA ASP A 220 12.06 3.27 17.02
C ASP A 220 12.71 4.13 18.12
N PRO A 221 13.13 3.53 19.24
CA PRO A 221 13.76 4.24 20.35
C PRO A 221 15.06 4.97 19.99
N TYR A 222 15.67 4.67 18.84
CA TYR A 222 16.95 5.24 18.41
C TYR A 222 16.80 6.31 17.32
N ASN A 223 15.57 6.75 17.02
CA ASN A 223 15.33 7.77 16.00
C ASN A 223 15.89 9.14 16.42
N GLU A 224 17.04 9.52 15.86
CA GLU A 224 17.72 10.77 16.20
C GLU A 224 16.89 12.02 15.92
N ASP A 225 16.10 12.02 14.85
CA ASP A 225 15.31 13.18 14.44
C ASP A 225 14.16 13.45 15.40
N ALA A 226 13.57 12.39 15.96
CA ALA A 226 12.57 12.50 17.02
C ALA A 226 13.19 13.08 18.30
N VAL A 227 14.36 12.57 18.73
CA VAL A 227 15.08 13.12 19.90
C VAL A 227 15.44 14.60 19.69
N LYS A 228 16.03 14.95 18.53
CA LYS A 228 16.37 16.34 18.17
C LYS A 228 15.15 17.25 18.19
N THR A 229 14.01 16.75 17.73
CA THR A 229 12.75 17.50 17.75
C THR A 229 12.26 17.73 19.18
N MET A 230 12.28 16.70 20.03
CA MET A 230 11.92 16.83 21.44
C MET A 230 12.80 17.86 22.16
N VAL A 231 14.12 17.77 21.99
CA VAL A 231 15.07 18.74 22.57
C VAL A 231 14.76 20.16 22.08
N ARG A 232 14.53 20.35 20.78
CA ARG A 232 14.19 21.66 20.21
C ARG A 232 12.89 22.23 20.79
N VAL A 233 11.85 21.40 20.92
CA VAL A 233 10.57 21.78 21.53
C VAL A 233 10.77 22.17 22.99
N TYR A 234 11.45 21.34 23.80
CA TYR A 234 11.70 21.63 25.21
C TYR A 234 12.52 22.89 25.45
N LEU A 235 13.55 23.13 24.63
CA LEU A 235 14.33 24.36 24.70
C LEU A 235 13.49 25.60 24.37
N ARG A 236 12.58 25.51 23.38
CA ARG A 236 11.65 26.59 23.04
C ARG A 236 10.60 26.84 24.11
N GLN A 237 10.16 25.79 24.82
CA GLN A 237 9.26 25.87 25.97
C GLN A 237 9.98 26.31 27.27
N GLY A 238 11.31 26.50 27.25
CA GLY A 238 12.11 26.89 28.42
C GLY A 238 12.40 25.76 29.41
N ASN A 239 12.08 24.50 29.07
CA ASN A 239 12.29 23.34 29.93
C ASN A 239 13.65 22.68 29.67
N VAL A 240 14.73 23.34 30.09
CA VAL A 240 16.12 22.91 29.87
C VAL A 240 16.43 21.57 30.55
N THR A 241 15.83 21.30 31.71
CA THR A 241 16.01 20.04 32.44
C THR A 241 15.45 18.85 31.67
N ALA A 242 14.26 18.98 31.09
CA ALA A 242 13.69 17.94 30.25
C ALA A 242 14.49 17.72 28.96
N ALA A 243 15.07 18.79 28.38
CA ALA A 243 15.94 18.68 27.21
C ALA A 243 17.23 17.90 27.50
N LEU A 244 17.85 18.11 28.67
CA LEU A 244 19.08 17.43 29.07
C LEU A 244 18.88 15.93 29.35
N CYS A 245 17.70 15.51 29.82
CA CYS A 245 17.40 14.09 30.05
C CYS A 245 17.22 13.26 28.77
N GLN A 246 17.18 13.91 27.60
CA GLN A 246 17.00 13.25 26.30
C GLN A 246 18.31 13.12 25.51
N LEU A 247 19.42 13.66 26.03
CA LEU A 247 20.79 13.55 25.50
C LEU A 247 21.55 12.44 26.22
#